data_AF-A0A819QR43-F1
#
_entry.id   AF-A0A819QR43-F1
#
_cell.length_a   1.000
_cell.length_b   1.000
_cell.length_c   1.000
_cell.angle_alpha   90.00
_cell.angle_beta   90.00
_cell.angle_gamma   90.00
#
_symmetry.space_group_name_H-M   'P 1'
#
loop_
_entity.id
_entity.type
_entity.pdbx_description
1 polymer ?
#
loop_
_entity_poly.entity_id
_entity_poly.type
_entity_poly.pdbx_seq_one_letter_code
_entity_poly.pdbx_strand_id
1 'polypeptide(L)'
;MTSCTQNQNPFLHANIWSRCFHSWIAHLLTKNHKHGTLHLTDLYDLLPEFESTKLTDKLEANWFDEIKQYPQEPSLIRATLRTMGWKPLLVGCLLIPTVSKL
;
A
#
# COMPACT_ATOMS: atom_id res chain seq x y z
N MET A 1 -17.63 0.70 17.75
CA MET A 1 -17.29 -0.59 17.13
C MET A 1 -18.32 -0.86 16.05
N THR A 2 -18.10 -0.33 14.85
CA THR A 2 -19.00 -0.55 13.71
C THR A 2 -18.54 -1.81 12.99
N SER A 3 -19.36 -2.86 13.04
CA SER A 3 -19.15 -4.10 12.30
C SER A 3 -19.32 -3.82 10.80
N CYS A 4 -18.25 -3.42 10.12
CA CYS A 4 -18.23 -3.30 8.67
C CYS A 4 -18.13 -4.71 8.08
N THR A 5 -19.10 -5.09 7.24
CA THR A 5 -19.05 -6.30 6.42
C THR A 5 -17.70 -6.37 5.69
N GLN A 6 -16.87 -7.34 6.04
CA GLN A 6 -15.49 -7.46 5.55
C GLN A 6 -15.49 -7.80 4.06
N ASN A 7 -15.27 -6.81 3.19
CA ASN A 7 -15.21 -6.98 1.75
C ASN A 7 -13.75 -7.18 1.36
N GLN A 8 -13.29 -8.44 1.47
CA GLN A 8 -11.90 -8.78 1.26
C GLN A 8 -11.41 -8.27 -0.09
N ASN A 9 -10.25 -7.61 -0.07
CA ASN A 9 -9.68 -7.03 -1.27
C ASN A 9 -9.36 -8.15 -2.29
N PRO A 10 -9.97 -8.14 -3.49
CA PRO A 10 -9.74 -9.16 -4.52
C PRO A 10 -8.28 -9.21 -4.96
N PHE A 11 -7.50 -8.17 -4.69
CA PHE A 11 -6.05 -8.17 -4.87
C PHE A 11 -5.34 -9.31 -4.12
N LEU A 12 -5.85 -9.71 -2.94
CA LEU A 12 -5.26 -10.81 -2.15
C LEU A 12 -5.35 -12.15 -2.88
N HIS A 13 -6.47 -12.40 -3.57
CA HIS A 13 -6.75 -13.66 -4.28
C HIS A 13 -6.49 -13.58 -5.81
N ALA A 14 -6.19 -12.39 -6.35
CA ALA A 14 -6.01 -12.20 -7.78
C ALA A 14 -4.71 -12.85 -8.31
N ASN A 15 -4.81 -13.49 -9.48
CA ASN A 15 -3.66 -13.95 -10.26
C ASN A 15 -2.77 -12.78 -10.69
N ILE A 16 -1.48 -13.06 -10.97
CA ILE A 16 -0.47 -12.06 -11.38
C ILE A 16 -0.99 -11.15 -12.50
N TRP A 17 -1.61 -11.74 -13.52
CA TRP A 17 -2.22 -10.99 -14.63
C TRP A 17 -3.34 -10.04 -14.19
N SER A 18 -4.21 -10.46 -13.27
CA SER A 18 -5.27 -9.61 -12.74
C SER A 18 -4.74 -8.48 -11.85
N ARG A 19 -3.63 -8.73 -11.13
CA ARG A 19 -2.91 -7.71 -10.37
C ARG A 19 -2.27 -6.67 -11.30
N CYS A 20 -1.61 -7.10 -12.39
CA CYS A 20 -0.98 -6.19 -13.35
C CYS A 20 -2.00 -5.33 -14.10
N PHE A 21 -3.07 -5.94 -14.63
CA PHE A 21 -4.09 -5.22 -15.40
C PHE A 21 -5.13 -4.53 -14.51
N HIS A 22 -5.01 -4.60 -13.19
CA HIS A 22 -5.95 -4.02 -12.23
C HIS A 22 -7.41 -4.37 -12.55
N SER A 23 -7.64 -5.57 -13.08
CA SER A 23 -8.96 -5.95 -13.63
C SER A 23 -10.05 -5.94 -12.57
N TRP A 24 -9.69 -6.13 -11.30
CA TRP A 24 -10.58 -6.02 -10.14
C TRP A 24 -11.18 -4.61 -9.95
N ILE A 25 -10.52 -3.54 -10.41
CA ILE A 25 -11.07 -2.17 -10.40
C ILE A 25 -12.20 -2.06 -11.44
N ALA A 26 -12.09 -2.72 -12.59
CA ALA A 26 -13.13 -2.71 -13.61
C ALA A 26 -14.46 -3.26 -13.07
N HIS A 27 -14.43 -4.25 -12.18
CA HIS A 27 -15.62 -4.75 -11.49
C HIS A 27 -16.27 -3.68 -10.59
N LEU A 28 -15.46 -2.87 -9.88
CA LEU A 28 -15.96 -1.77 -9.06
C LEU A 28 -16.56 -0.65 -9.93
N LEU A 29 -15.89 -0.29 -11.02
CA LEU A 29 -16.33 0.76 -11.95
C LEU A 29 -17.63 0.38 -12.67
N THR A 30 -17.75 -0.87 -13.12
CA THR A 30 -18.98 -1.35 -13.78
C THR A 30 -20.17 -1.42 -12.82
N LYS A 31 -19.95 -1.70 -11.53
CA LYS A 31 -21.00 -1.66 -10.51
C LYS A 31 -21.55 -0.25 -10.33
N ASN A 32 -20.67 0.76 -10.23
CA ASN A 32 -21.08 2.16 -10.17
C ASN A 32 -21.87 2.59 -11.43
N HIS A 33 -21.37 2.25 -12.62
CA HIS A 33 -22.04 2.60 -13.88
C HIS A 33 -23.44 1.99 -14.01
N LYS A 34 -23.69 0.80 -13.43
CA LYS A 34 -24.98 0.11 -13.50
C LYS A 34 -25.97 0.53 -12.41
N HIS A 35 -25.49 0.86 -11.20
CA HIS A 35 -26.34 1.12 -10.03
C HIS A 35 -26.39 2.60 -9.63
N GLY A 36 -25.58 3.48 -10.23
CA GLY A 36 -25.64 4.94 -10.07
C GLY A 36 -25.09 5.50 -8.75
N THR A 37 -25.04 4.70 -7.69
CA THR A 37 -24.53 5.10 -6.36
C THR A 37 -23.62 4.02 -5.79
N LEU A 38 -22.42 4.40 -5.38
CA LEU A 38 -21.49 3.52 -4.67
C LEU A 38 -21.64 3.72 -3.16
N HIS A 39 -21.95 2.65 -2.43
CA HIS A 39 -22.02 2.70 -0.97
C HIS A 39 -20.67 2.36 -0.35
N LEU A 40 -20.42 2.86 0.87
CA LEU A 40 -19.16 2.62 1.59
C LEU A 40 -18.90 1.13 1.86
N THR A 41 -19.96 0.33 1.96
CA THR A 41 -19.92 -1.13 2.10
C THR A 41 -19.43 -1.86 0.85
N ASP A 42 -19.49 -1.22 -0.32
CA ASP A 42 -19.03 -1.79 -1.59
C ASP A 42 -17.53 -1.59 -1.81
N LEU A 43 -16.89 -0.73 -1.00
CA LEU A 43 -15.47 -0.50 -1.06
C LEU A 43 -14.72 -1.70 -0.47
N TYR A 44 -13.60 -2.06 -1.10
CA TYR A 44 -12.73 -3.11 -0.59
C TYR A 44 -11.98 -2.66 0.65
N ASP A 45 -11.72 -3.60 1.55
CA ASP A 45 -10.88 -3.34 2.71
C ASP A 45 -9.45 -3.01 2.30
N LEU A 46 -8.76 -2.26 3.18
CA LEU A 46 -7.34 -1.99 3.01
C LEU A 46 -6.56 -3.30 2.97
N LEU A 47 -5.55 -3.34 2.11
CA LEU A 47 -4.60 -4.45 2.11
C LEU A 47 -3.85 -4.45 3.45
N PRO A 48 -3.64 -5.62 4.09
CA PRO A 48 -2.93 -5.70 5.36
C PRO A 48 -1.50 -5.14 5.31
N GLU A 49 -0.89 -5.04 4.13
CA GLU A 49 0.43 -4.41 3.93
C GLU A 49 0.39 -2.88 4.06
N PHE A 50 -0.76 -2.25 3.81
CA PHE A 50 -0.96 -0.79 3.89
C PHE A 50 -1.65 -0.36 5.18
N GLU A 51 -1.88 -1.29 6.09
CA GLU A 51 -2.45 -0.99 7.39
C GLU A 51 -1.51 -0.06 8.18
N SER A 52 -2.02 1.10 8.58
CA SER A 52 -1.22 2.15 9.23
C SER A 52 -0.60 1.68 10.55
N THR A 53 -1.33 0.89 11.33
CA THR A 53 -0.86 0.32 12.60
C THR A 53 0.41 -0.51 12.39
N LYS A 54 0.36 -1.50 11.49
CA LYS A 54 1.50 -2.36 11.18
C LYS A 54 2.71 -1.59 10.65
N LEU A 55 2.47 -0.58 9.81
CA LEU A 55 3.54 0.25 9.27
C LEU A 55 4.19 1.10 10.37
N THR A 56 3.39 1.66 11.26
CA THR A 56 3.85 2.51 12.37
C THR A 56 4.62 1.70 13.40
N ASP A 57 4.12 0.53 13.78
CA ASP A 57 4.82 -0.38 14.71
C ASP A 57 6.20 -0.77 14.17
N LYS A 58 6.27 -1.07 12.87
CA LYS A 58 7.54 -1.40 12.20
C LYS A 58 8.48 -0.19 12.12
N LEU A 59 7.94 1.00 11.87
CA LEU A 59 8.72 2.24 11.85
C LEU A 59 9.29 2.54 13.23
N GLU A 60 8.48 2.40 14.28
CA GLU A 60 8.87 2.65 15.66
C GLU A 60 9.97 1.69 16.10
N ALA A 61 9.84 0.39 15.80
CA ALA A 61 10.89 -0.58 16.07
C ALA A 61 12.22 -0.21 15.37
N ASN A 62 12.17 0.11 14.07
CA ASN A 62 13.35 0.51 13.31
C ASN A 62 13.96 1.84 13.79
N TRP A 63 13.13 2.75 14.31
CA TRP A 63 13.55 4.02 14.86
C TRP A 63 14.33 3.84 16.17
N PHE A 64 13.83 3.00 17.08
CA PHE A 64 14.56 2.68 18.30
C PHE A 64 15.87 1.95 18.01
N ASP A 65 15.91 1.09 17.01
CA ASP A 65 17.15 0.43 16.59
C ASP A 65 18.15 1.42 15.97
N GLU A 66 17.70 2.41 15.18
CA GLU A 66 18.54 3.48 14.63
C GLU A 66 19.17 4.33 15.75
N ILE A 67 18.38 4.71 16.76
CA ILE A 67 18.88 5.49 17.91
C ILE A 67 19.92 4.69 18.70
N LYS A 68 19.71 3.38 18.90
CA LYS A 68 20.67 2.52 19.60
C LYS A 68 21.96 2.32 18.80
N GLN A 69 21.85 2.18 17.48
CA GLN A 69 22.98 1.85 16.61
C GLN A 69 23.80 3.09 16.23
N TYR A 70 23.15 4.24 16.05
CA TYR A 70 23.75 5.50 15.63
C TYR A 70 23.38 6.64 16.58
N PRO A 71 23.81 6.59 17.86
CA PRO A 71 23.40 7.57 18.87
C PRO A 71 23.92 8.99 18.60
N GLN A 72 25.00 9.13 17.80
CA GLN A 72 25.57 10.43 17.45
C GLN A 72 24.82 11.11 16.29
N GLU A 73 24.26 10.33 15.36
CA GLU A 73 23.60 10.84 14.15
C GLU A 73 22.44 9.91 13.72
N PRO A 74 21.32 9.88 14.47
CA PRO A 74 20.16 9.10 14.08
C PRO A 74 19.50 9.71 12.85
N SER A 75 19.25 8.89 11.82
CA SER A 75 18.61 9.33 10.58
C SER A 75 17.21 8.75 10.41
N LEU A 76 16.19 9.61 10.41
CA LEU A 76 14.80 9.21 10.17
C LEU A 76 14.60 8.64 8.76
N ILE A 77 15.33 9.16 7.77
CA ILE A 77 15.25 8.69 6.39
C ILE A 77 15.72 7.24 6.32
N ARG A 78 16.80 6.89 7.03
CA ARG A 78 17.31 5.51 7.06
C ARG A 78 16.31 4.55 7.72
N ALA A 79 15.70 4.93 8.83
CA ALA A 79 14.66 4.15 9.49
C ALA A 79 13.42 3.98 8.58
N THR A 80 13.01 5.04 7.88
CA THR A 80 11.89 5.00 6.92
C THR A 80 12.18 4.06 5.75
N LEU A 81 13.39 4.14 5.17
CA LEU A 81 13.82 3.26 4.07
C LEU A 81 13.87 1.79 4.52
N ARG A 82 14.32 1.50 5.75
CA ARG A 82 14.26 0.14 6.32
C ARG A 82 12.81 -0.35 6.50
N THR A 83 11.89 0.55 6.85
CA THR A 83 10.47 0.21 7.09
C THR A 83 9.73 -0.11 5.80
N MET A 84 9.82 0.79 4.81
CA MET A 84 9.15 0.65 3.50
C MET A 84 9.86 -0.34 2.56
N GLY A 85 11.14 -0.60 2.78
CA GLY A 85 11.97 -1.48 1.97
C GLY A 85 12.33 -0.86 0.60
N TRP A 86 12.89 -1.70 -0.28
CA TRP A 86 13.41 -1.28 -1.58
C TRP A 86 12.33 -1.20 -2.67
N LYS A 87 11.14 -1.75 -2.43
CA LYS A 87 10.03 -1.78 -3.41
C LYS A 87 9.69 -0.39 -3.98
N PRO A 88 9.40 0.66 -3.17
CA PRO A 88 9.10 1.99 -3.70
C PRO A 88 10.30 2.62 -4.43
N LEU A 89 11.52 2.36 -3.96
CA LEU A 89 12.75 2.83 -4.59
C LEU A 89 12.93 2.23 -5.99
N LEU A 90 12.75 0.90 -6.12
CA LEU A 90 12.87 0.18 -7.39
C LEU A 90 11.79 0.62 -8.40
N VAL A 91 10.55 0.80 -7.94
CA VAL A 91 9.45 1.30 -8.78
C VAL A 91 9.74 2.73 -9.24
N GLY A 92 10.22 3.60 -8.35
CA GLY A 92 10.64 4.96 -8.71
C GLY A 92 11.75 4.94 -9.76
N CYS A 93 12.83 4.19 -9.55
CA CYS A 93 13.93 4.06 -10.51
C CYS A 93 13.48 3.53 -11.88
N LEU A 94 12.50 2.63 -11.94
CA LEU A 94 11.96 2.11 -13.19
C LEU A 94 11.06 3.12 -13.92
N LEU A 95 10.23 3.86 -13.17
CA LEU A 95 9.21 4.75 -13.75
C LEU A 95 9.74 6.13 -14.15
N ILE A 96 10.70 6.69 -13.42
CA ILE A 96 11.31 8.01 -13.71
C ILE A 96 11.87 8.12 -15.14
N PRO A 97 12.63 7.14 -15.69
CA PRO A 97 13.13 7.23 -17.06
C PRO A 97 12.05 7.03 -18.13
N THR A 98 10.93 6.37 -17.81
CA THR A 98 9.79 6.23 -18.74
C THR A 98 8.92 7.48 -18.83
N VAL A 99 8.75 8.22 -17.72
CA VAL A 99 7.96 9.46 -17.70
C VAL A 99 8.70 10.62 -18.36
N SER A 100 10.03 10.64 -18.28
CA SER A 100 10.85 11.68 -18.91
C SER A 100 10.94 11.60 -20.45
N LYS A 101 10.37 10.55 -21.06
CA LYS A 101 10.26 10.36 -22.51
C LYS A 101 8.84 10.51 -23.07
N LEU A 102 7.89 10.89 -22.22
CA LEU A 102 6.50 11.19 -22.60
C LEU A 102 6.31 12.71 -22.74
#